data_AF-A0A1J0QZY4-F1
#
_entry.id   AF-A0A1J0QZY4-F1
#
_cell.length_a   1.000
_cell.length_b   1.000
_cell.length_c   1.000
_cell.angle_alpha   90.00
_cell.angle_beta   90.00
_cell.angle_gamma   90.00
#
_symmetry.space_group_name_H-M   'P 1'
#
loop_
_entity.id
_entity.type
_entity.pdbx_description
1 polymer ?
#
loop_
_entity_poly.entity_id
_entity_poly.type
_entity_poly.pdbx_seq_one_letter_code
_entity_poly.pdbx_strand_id
1 'polypeptide(L)'
;MLSSLGHEPEDVLSEGSDAEGPTVTEKTYGTLTGDTGLIKRLVQVDQKPIGRTPRSNLATYTGLFDHIRKLFAGTPAAKNYHYDAGQFSFNVAKGRCETCEGEGFVSVELLFMPSVYAPCPTCHGARYNPDTLRVRWKERNIAEVLQMTVDEACSFFADVEPVARPLRLLGEIGLGYLRLGQPATELSGGEAQRIKLATELQRSQRGHTLYVLDEPTTGLHASDADRLLVQLQRLVETGNTVVVIEHDMRAVVQADWVMDIGPGAGHEGGNLVAEGTPAQVSQVCESRTAPFIARELSRNW
;
A
#
# COMPACT_ATOMS: atom_id res chain seq x y z
N MET A 1 -8.83 -26.35 25.53
CA MET A 1 -8.65 -26.95 24.19
C MET A 1 -7.82 -25.97 23.39
N LEU A 2 -6.53 -26.28 23.21
CA LEU A 2 -5.58 -25.43 22.49
C LEU A 2 -5.76 -25.69 21.00
N SER A 3 -6.30 -24.73 20.27
CA SER A 3 -6.37 -24.78 18.80
C SER A 3 -5.17 -24.03 18.23
N SER A 4 -4.18 -24.77 17.76
CA SER A 4 -3.13 -24.27 16.88
C SER A 4 -3.71 -24.05 15.48
N LEU A 5 -3.79 -22.79 15.04
CA LEU A 5 -4.12 -22.44 13.67
C LEU A 5 -2.87 -21.87 13.00
N GLY A 6 -2.24 -22.69 12.17
CA GLY A 6 -1.13 -22.31 11.30
C GLY A 6 -0.88 -23.43 10.30
N HIS A 7 -1.37 -23.26 9.08
CA HIS A 7 -1.05 -24.13 7.95
C HIS A 7 0.23 -23.59 7.32
N GLU A 8 1.29 -24.39 7.30
CA GLU A 8 2.57 -24.05 6.66
C GLU A 8 2.48 -24.24 5.14
N PRO A 9 2.97 -23.31 4.31
CA PRO A 9 3.42 -23.63 2.96
C PRO A 9 4.89 -24.09 3.01
N GLU A 10 5.18 -25.20 2.33
CA GLU A 10 6.55 -25.72 2.13
C GLU A 10 7.42 -24.68 1.40
N ASP A 11 8.55 -24.30 2.01
CA ASP A 11 9.58 -23.48 1.37
C ASP A 11 10.32 -24.33 0.32
N VAL A 12 10.05 -24.06 -0.96
CA VAL A 12 10.89 -24.52 -2.06
C VAL A 12 12.10 -23.60 -2.16
N LEU A 13 13.26 -24.20 -1.88
CA LEU A 13 14.63 -23.69 -2.01
C LEU A 13 14.82 -22.60 -3.09
N SER A 14 15.41 -21.46 -2.70
CA SER A 14 16.09 -20.56 -3.63
C SER A 14 17.53 -20.34 -3.18
N GLU A 15 18.46 -20.68 -4.08
CA GLU A 15 19.91 -20.64 -3.90
C GLU A 15 20.48 -19.21 -3.76
N GLY A 16 21.45 -19.08 -2.85
CA GLY A 16 22.67 -18.29 -3.05
C GLY A 16 22.59 -16.76 -3.07
N SER A 17 22.76 -16.13 -1.90
CA SER A 17 23.46 -14.85 -1.82
C SER A 17 24.19 -14.74 -0.48
N ASP A 18 25.53 -14.80 -0.52
CA ASP A 18 26.41 -14.56 0.62
C ASP A 18 26.29 -13.09 1.06
N ALA A 19 25.53 -12.87 2.14
CA ALA A 19 25.60 -11.67 2.95
C ALA A 19 25.75 -12.11 4.40
N GLU A 20 26.99 -12.11 4.90
CA GLU A 20 27.29 -12.31 6.32
C GLU A 20 26.71 -11.16 7.15
N GLY A 21 25.49 -11.36 7.65
CA GLY A 21 24.92 -10.62 8.77
C GLY A 21 24.51 -11.63 9.86
N PRO A 22 24.75 -11.37 11.15
CA PRO A 22 24.35 -12.30 12.18
C PRO A 22 22.87 -12.09 12.45
N THR A 23 22.00 -13.00 12.02
CA THR A 23 20.71 -13.17 12.72
C THR A 23 20.09 -14.52 12.38
N VAL A 24 20.50 -15.54 13.13
CA VAL A 24 19.50 -16.53 13.55
C VAL A 24 18.54 -15.74 14.41
N THR A 25 17.44 -15.26 13.81
CA THR A 25 16.35 -14.66 14.59
C THR A 25 15.73 -15.84 15.32
N GLU A 26 16.11 -16.06 16.58
CA GLU A 26 15.45 -17.06 17.40
C GLU A 26 13.94 -16.79 17.35
N LYS A 27 13.17 -17.81 16.97
CA LYS A 27 11.70 -17.70 16.93
C LYS A 27 11.24 -17.30 18.32
N THR A 28 10.75 -16.07 18.45
CA THR A 28 10.20 -15.57 19.71
C THR A 28 8.81 -16.15 19.88
N TYR A 29 8.54 -16.73 21.05
CA TYR A 29 7.22 -17.27 21.37
C TYR A 29 6.49 -16.29 22.29
N GLY A 30 5.20 -16.10 22.04
CA GLY A 30 4.32 -15.30 22.87
C GLY A 30 3.04 -16.08 23.17
N THR A 31 2.41 -15.78 24.31
CA THR A 31 1.08 -16.29 24.63
C THR A 31 0.10 -15.12 24.60
N LEU A 32 -0.98 -15.25 23.84
CA LEU A 32 -2.07 -14.29 23.89
C LEU A 32 -2.92 -14.57 25.13
N THR A 33 -3.06 -13.59 26.00
CA THR A 33 -3.93 -13.64 27.18
C THR A 33 -5.08 -12.63 27.02
N GLY A 34 -6.21 -12.86 27.69
CA GLY A 34 -7.39 -11.99 27.62
C GLY A 34 -8.42 -12.39 26.56
N ASP A 35 -9.34 -11.47 26.24
CA ASP A 35 -10.47 -11.71 25.35
C ASP A 35 -10.08 -11.54 23.87
N THR A 36 -9.28 -12.49 23.37
CA THR A 36 -8.81 -12.50 21.98
C THR A 36 -9.93 -12.65 20.95
N GLY A 37 -11.12 -13.09 21.37
CA GLY A 37 -12.31 -13.20 20.52
C GLY A 37 -12.82 -11.84 20.01
N LEU A 38 -12.35 -10.74 20.60
CA LEU A 38 -12.64 -9.38 20.15
C LEU A 38 -11.88 -8.99 18.88
N ILE A 39 -10.76 -9.65 18.54
CA ILE A 39 -10.01 -9.40 17.31
C ILE A 39 -10.51 -10.37 16.24
N LYS A 40 -11.28 -9.86 15.28
CA LYS A 40 -11.86 -10.66 14.20
C LYS A 40 -10.95 -10.78 12.99
N ARG A 41 -10.00 -9.85 12.86
CA ARG A 41 -9.13 -9.74 11.69
C ARG A 41 -7.82 -9.05 12.07
N LEU A 42 -6.71 -9.59 11.57
CA LEU A 42 -5.39 -8.98 11.61
C LEU A 42 -5.03 -8.49 10.21
N VAL A 43 -4.54 -7.25 10.12
CA VAL A 43 -4.04 -6.65 8.88
C VAL A 43 -2.65 -6.12 9.14
N GLN A 44 -1.66 -6.69 8.45
CA GLN A 44 -0.29 -6.22 8.48
C GLN A 44 -0.03 -5.36 7.24
N VAL A 45 0.45 -4.13 7.45
CA VAL A 45 0.78 -3.17 6.39
C VAL A 45 2.28 -2.92 6.42
N ASP A 46 3.02 -3.73 5.66
CA ASP A 46 4.47 -3.65 5.51
C ASP A 46 4.89 -2.89 4.24
N GLN A 47 6.19 -2.58 4.14
CA GLN A 47 6.78 -1.91 2.98
C GLN A 47 7.07 -2.86 1.79
N LYS A 48 6.64 -4.13 1.85
CA LYS A 48 6.87 -5.06 0.73
C LYS A 48 6.18 -4.55 -0.54
N PRO A 49 6.77 -4.77 -1.73
CA PRO A 49 6.14 -4.34 -2.98
C PRO A 49 4.71 -4.89 -3.13
N ILE A 50 3.78 -4.07 -3.65
CA ILE A 50 2.40 -4.51 -3.94
C ILE A 50 2.32 -5.53 -5.09
N GLY A 51 3.38 -5.63 -5.89
CA GLY A 51 3.52 -6.59 -6.97
C GLY A 51 4.98 -6.67 -7.42
N ARG A 52 5.37 -7.83 -7.95
CA ARG A 52 6.72 -8.08 -8.49
C ARG A 52 6.80 -7.95 -10.00
N THR A 53 5.68 -7.66 -10.67
CA THR A 53 5.59 -7.59 -12.13
C THR A 53 4.97 -6.26 -12.58
N PRO A 54 5.29 -5.78 -13.79
CA PRO A 54 4.70 -4.56 -14.36
C PRO A 54 3.19 -4.66 -14.63
N ARG A 55 2.62 -5.87 -14.58
CA ARG A 55 1.17 -6.11 -14.70
C ARG A 55 0.40 -5.61 -13.49
N SER A 56 1.04 -5.57 -12.32
CA SER A 56 0.47 -4.95 -11.14
C SER A 56 0.72 -3.44 -11.19
N ASN A 57 -0.31 -2.65 -10.94
CA ASN A 57 -0.23 -1.20 -10.83
C ASN A 57 -1.25 -0.70 -9.79
N LEU A 58 -1.19 0.59 -9.47
CA LEU A 58 -2.09 1.24 -8.52
C LEU A 58 -3.57 0.94 -8.79
N ALA A 59 -4.02 1.06 -10.05
CA ALA A 59 -5.43 0.85 -10.40
C ALA A 59 -5.89 -0.60 -10.24
N THR A 60 -5.04 -1.57 -10.58
CA THR A 60 -5.36 -3.00 -10.41
C THR A 60 -5.35 -3.43 -8.95
N TYR A 61 -4.38 -2.96 -8.16
CA TYR A 61 -4.25 -3.35 -6.75
C TYR A 61 -5.42 -2.84 -5.90
N THR A 62 -5.83 -1.59 -6.14
CA THR A 62 -6.96 -0.96 -5.44
C THR A 62 -8.33 -1.44 -5.93
N GLY A 63 -8.40 -2.26 -6.99
CA GLY A 63 -9.65 -2.67 -7.62
C GLY A 63 -10.36 -1.59 -8.45
N LEU A 64 -9.81 -0.36 -8.47
CA LEU A 64 -10.31 0.77 -9.27
C LEU A 64 -10.49 0.39 -10.75
N PHE A 65 -9.55 -0.38 -11.27
CA PHE A 65 -9.51 -0.70 -12.69
C PHE A 65 -10.72 -1.51 -13.15
N ASP A 66 -11.33 -2.32 -12.28
CA ASP A 66 -12.52 -3.10 -12.62
C ASP A 66 -13.74 -2.21 -12.88
N HIS A 67 -13.88 -1.14 -12.11
CA HIS A 67 -14.92 -0.14 -12.31
C HIS A 67 -14.68 0.63 -13.61
N ILE A 68 -13.44 1.06 -13.88
CA ILE A 68 -13.07 1.76 -15.11
C ILE A 68 -13.36 0.90 -16.34
N ARG A 69 -12.95 -0.38 -16.35
CA ARG A 69 -13.21 -1.30 -17.47
C ARG A 69 -14.71 -1.47 -17.75
N LYS A 70 -15.54 -1.53 -16.71
CA LYS A 70 -17.00 -1.60 -16.85
C LYS A 70 -17.59 -0.32 -17.48
N LEU A 71 -17.05 0.86 -17.15
CA LEU A 71 -17.46 2.11 -17.78
C LEU A 71 -17.19 2.11 -19.29
N PHE A 72 -15.98 1.69 -19.69
CA PHE A 72 -15.60 1.61 -21.11
C PHE A 72 -16.47 0.61 -21.89
N ALA A 73 -16.72 -0.57 -21.31
CA ALA A 73 -17.62 -1.57 -21.89
C ALA A 73 -19.08 -1.09 -21.99
N GLY A 74 -19.49 -0.15 -21.13
CA GLY A 74 -20.81 0.46 -21.15
C GLY A 74 -21.04 1.49 -22.27
N THR A 75 -19.98 1.95 -22.95
CA THR A 75 -20.08 2.99 -23.98
C THR A 75 -20.86 2.52 -25.22
N PRO A 76 -21.54 3.41 -25.96
CA PRO A 76 -22.23 3.05 -27.20
C PRO A 76 -21.29 2.43 -28.24
N ALA A 77 -20.06 2.96 -28.35
CA ALA A 77 -19.05 2.41 -29.26
C ALA A 77 -18.66 0.97 -28.88
N ALA A 78 -18.36 0.70 -27.60
CA ALA A 78 -18.04 -0.66 -27.15
C ALA A 78 -19.18 -1.64 -27.40
N LYS A 79 -20.44 -1.22 -27.16
CA LYS A 79 -21.62 -2.06 -27.42
C LYS A 79 -21.78 -2.39 -28.90
N ASN A 80 -21.54 -1.44 -29.80
CA ASN A 80 -21.60 -1.66 -31.24
C ASN A 80 -20.52 -2.65 -31.73
N TYR A 81 -19.35 -2.65 -31.11
CA TYR A 81 -18.28 -3.62 -31.38
C TYR A 81 -18.41 -4.93 -30.59
N HIS A 82 -19.47 -5.09 -29.78
CA HIS A 82 -19.67 -6.22 -28.86
C HIS A 82 -18.52 -6.45 -27.87
N TYR A 83 -17.88 -5.37 -27.42
CA TYR A 83 -16.79 -5.41 -26.44
C TYR A 83 -17.32 -5.50 -25.01
N ASP A 84 -16.78 -6.45 -24.24
CA ASP A 84 -17.02 -6.59 -22.81
C ASP A 84 -15.90 -5.93 -21.99
N ALA A 85 -16.03 -5.94 -20.65
CA ALA A 85 -14.99 -5.42 -19.76
C ALA A 85 -13.65 -6.17 -19.86
N GLY A 86 -13.64 -7.37 -20.43
CA GLY A 86 -12.44 -8.16 -20.71
C GLY A 86 -11.63 -7.58 -21.87
N GLN A 87 -12.27 -6.97 -22.86
CA GLN A 87 -11.59 -6.23 -23.94
C GLN A 87 -10.67 -5.14 -23.38
N PHE A 88 -11.12 -4.48 -22.32
CA PHE A 88 -10.41 -3.37 -21.67
C PHE A 88 -9.42 -3.83 -20.59
N SER A 89 -9.20 -5.14 -20.42
CA SER A 89 -8.19 -5.67 -19.51
C SER A 89 -6.88 -5.95 -20.25
N PHE A 90 -5.79 -5.30 -19.83
CA PHE A 90 -4.46 -5.62 -20.36
C PHE A 90 -3.96 -7.01 -19.91
N ASN A 91 -4.61 -7.63 -18.93
CA ASN A 91 -4.28 -8.99 -18.48
C ASN A 91 -4.98 -10.11 -19.29
N VAL A 92 -5.85 -9.76 -20.24
CA VAL A 92 -6.64 -10.73 -21.03
C VAL A 92 -6.28 -10.60 -22.51
N ALA A 93 -6.10 -11.74 -23.18
CA ALA A 93 -5.78 -11.84 -24.61
C ALA A 93 -7.00 -11.51 -25.53
N LYS A 94 -7.73 -10.44 -25.23
CA LYS A 94 -8.84 -9.90 -26.03
C LYS A 94 -8.47 -8.57 -26.66
N GLY A 95 -8.10 -7.59 -25.83
CA GLY A 95 -7.74 -6.24 -26.29
C GLY A 95 -6.31 -5.82 -26.00
N ARG A 96 -5.54 -6.62 -25.26
CA ARG A 96 -4.14 -6.33 -24.96
C ARG A 96 -3.26 -6.39 -26.21
N CYS A 97 -2.14 -5.67 -26.18
CA CYS A 97 -1.10 -5.80 -27.20
C CYS A 97 -0.49 -7.20 -27.15
N GLU A 98 -0.39 -7.89 -28.30
CA GLU A 98 0.18 -9.23 -28.39
C GLU A 98 1.69 -9.23 -28.14
N THR A 99 2.41 -8.21 -28.64
CA THR A 99 3.88 -8.14 -28.58
C THR A 99 4.42 -8.06 -27.15
N CYS A 100 3.80 -7.26 -26.27
CA CYS A 100 4.22 -7.12 -24.87
C CYS A 100 3.27 -7.82 -23.90
N GLU A 101 2.31 -8.60 -24.41
CA GLU A 101 1.28 -9.27 -23.62
C GLU A 101 0.54 -8.37 -22.60
N GLY A 102 0.39 -7.08 -22.93
CA GLY A 102 -0.27 -6.08 -22.08
C GLY A 102 0.61 -5.43 -21.00
N GLU A 103 1.91 -5.73 -20.95
CA GLU A 103 2.84 -5.11 -19.98
C GLU A 103 3.18 -3.67 -20.37
N GLY A 104 3.17 -3.38 -21.68
CA GLY A 104 3.53 -2.07 -22.22
C GLY A 104 5.04 -1.86 -22.39
N PHE A 105 5.85 -2.76 -21.85
CA PHE A 105 7.30 -2.75 -21.95
C PHE A 105 7.81 -4.10 -22.44
N VAL A 106 9.04 -4.12 -22.92
CA VAL A 106 9.79 -5.35 -23.21
C VAL A 106 11.10 -5.31 -22.42
N SER A 107 11.47 -6.44 -21.83
CA SER A 107 12.75 -6.58 -21.13
C SER A 107 13.86 -6.82 -22.15
N VAL A 108 14.93 -6.04 -22.06
CA VAL A 108 16.16 -6.26 -22.82
C VAL A 108 17.20 -6.79 -21.85
N GLU A 109 17.59 -8.05 -22.05
CA GLU A 109 18.61 -8.70 -21.26
C GLU A 109 20.00 -8.20 -21.69
N LEU A 110 20.80 -7.79 -20.72
CA LEU A 110 22.15 -7.29 -20.92
C LEU A 110 23.10 -8.25 -20.18
N LEU A 111 24.16 -8.71 -20.84
CA LEU A 111 25.01 -9.79 -20.30
C LEU A 111 25.61 -9.51 -18.92
N PHE A 112 25.88 -8.24 -18.60
CA PHE A 112 26.60 -7.84 -17.38
C PHE A 112 25.92 -6.70 -16.62
N MET A 113 24.70 -6.34 -17.00
CA MET A 113 23.95 -5.24 -16.40
C MET A 113 22.54 -5.70 -16.04
N PRO A 114 21.89 -5.08 -15.03
CA PRO A 114 20.48 -5.32 -14.78
C PRO A 114 19.67 -5.14 -16.07
N SER A 115 18.69 -6.01 -16.28
CA SER A 115 17.80 -5.91 -17.44
C SER A 115 17.14 -4.54 -17.47
N VAL A 116 17.06 -3.96 -18.66
CA VAL A 116 16.40 -2.66 -18.86
C VAL A 116 15.04 -2.87 -19.51
N TYR A 117 14.05 -2.13 -19.05
CA TYR A 117 12.71 -2.13 -19.63
C TYR A 117 12.60 -0.99 -20.63
N ALA A 118 12.26 -1.31 -21.88
CA ALA A 118 11.99 -0.34 -22.92
C ALA A 118 10.50 -0.34 -23.28
N PRO A 119 9.90 0.80 -23.65
CA PRO A 119 8.53 0.81 -24.16
C PRO A 119 8.37 -0.16 -25.32
N CYS A 120 7.25 -0.91 -25.33
CA CYS A 120 6.96 -1.87 -26.38
C CYS A 120 6.98 -1.18 -27.76
N PRO A 121 7.70 -1.71 -28.77
CA PRO A 121 7.82 -1.08 -30.08
C PRO A 121 6.48 -1.05 -30.86
N THR A 122 5.54 -1.92 -30.52
CA THR A 122 4.25 -2.05 -31.23
C THR A 122 3.16 -1.14 -30.65
N CYS A 123 3.04 -1.07 -29.32
CA CYS A 123 2.00 -0.25 -28.67
C CYS A 123 2.54 1.02 -28.01
N HIS A 124 3.87 1.24 -28.03
CA HIS A 124 4.53 2.40 -27.44
C HIS A 124 4.15 2.67 -25.97
N GLY A 125 3.97 1.61 -25.18
CA GLY A 125 3.55 1.71 -23.78
C GLY A 125 2.04 1.73 -23.56
N ALA A 126 1.20 1.75 -24.61
CA ALA A 126 -0.24 1.82 -24.48
C ALA A 126 -0.88 0.55 -23.90
N ARG A 127 -0.21 -0.61 -23.95
CA ARG A 127 -0.67 -1.94 -23.47
C ARG A 127 -1.82 -2.59 -24.25
N TYR A 128 -2.44 -1.88 -25.19
CA TYR A 128 -3.60 -2.34 -25.96
C TYR A 128 -3.35 -2.38 -27.46
N ASN A 129 -4.17 -3.15 -28.16
CA ASN A 129 -4.25 -3.10 -29.61
C ASN A 129 -5.00 -1.84 -30.10
N PRO A 130 -4.81 -1.42 -31.37
CA PRO A 130 -5.42 -0.19 -31.90
C PRO A 130 -6.95 -0.19 -31.86
N ASP A 131 -7.60 -1.35 -32.04
CA ASP A 131 -9.06 -1.44 -32.05
C ASP A 131 -9.68 -1.13 -30.68
N THR A 132 -9.06 -1.61 -29.60
CA THR A 132 -9.49 -1.30 -28.23
C THR A 132 -9.35 0.19 -27.92
N LEU A 133 -8.31 0.83 -28.45
CA LEU A 133 -8.03 2.26 -28.25
C LEU A 133 -8.97 3.19 -29.02
N ARG A 134 -9.80 2.68 -29.95
CA ARG A 134 -10.84 3.46 -30.62
C ARG A 134 -12.00 3.82 -29.70
N VAL A 135 -12.24 3.02 -28.66
CA VAL A 135 -13.32 3.31 -27.70
C VAL A 135 -12.86 4.39 -26.74
N ARG A 136 -13.67 5.44 -26.63
CA ARG A 136 -13.41 6.59 -25.76
C ARG A 136 -14.51 6.78 -24.74
N TRP A 137 -14.13 7.23 -23.55
CA TRP A 137 -15.02 7.72 -22.50
C TRP A 137 -14.60 9.14 -22.14
N LYS A 138 -15.52 10.10 -22.20
CA LYS A 138 -15.22 11.56 -22.08
C LYS A 138 -13.99 11.98 -22.90
N GLU A 139 -13.98 11.63 -24.19
CA GLU A 139 -12.90 11.89 -25.15
C GLU A 139 -11.54 11.22 -24.87
N ARG A 140 -11.43 10.37 -23.85
CA ARG A 140 -10.19 9.64 -23.53
C ARG A 140 -10.31 8.15 -23.78
N ASN A 141 -9.28 7.55 -24.36
CA ASN A 141 -9.17 6.09 -24.44
C ASN A 141 -8.64 5.51 -23.11
N ILE A 142 -8.69 4.19 -22.96
CA ILE A 142 -8.32 3.55 -21.69
C ILE A 142 -6.83 3.67 -21.35
N ALA A 143 -5.94 3.71 -22.36
CA ALA A 143 -4.52 3.89 -22.12
C ALA A 143 -4.23 5.30 -21.60
N GLU A 144 -4.90 6.33 -22.13
CA GLU A 144 -4.80 7.71 -21.66
C GLU A 144 -5.31 7.84 -20.22
N VAL A 145 -6.39 7.15 -19.85
CA VAL A 145 -6.87 7.10 -18.46
C VAL A 145 -5.83 6.47 -17.53
N LEU A 146 -5.15 5.40 -17.96
CA LEU A 146 -4.07 4.80 -17.17
C LEU A 146 -2.84 5.72 -17.02
N GLN A 147 -2.67 6.73 -17.87
CA GLN A 147 -1.60 7.71 -17.75
C GLN A 147 -1.95 8.90 -16.84
N MET A 148 -3.22 9.06 -16.45
CA MET A 148 -3.64 10.12 -15.54
C MET A 148 -3.03 9.90 -14.15
N THR A 149 -2.65 11.00 -13.53
CA THR A 149 -2.37 11.06 -12.10
C THR A 149 -3.65 10.83 -11.29
N VAL A 150 -3.52 10.46 -10.02
CA VAL A 150 -4.67 10.32 -9.10
C VAL A 150 -5.45 11.64 -9.01
N ASP A 151 -4.79 12.80 -8.97
CA ASP A 151 -5.45 14.11 -8.89
C ASP A 151 -6.24 14.45 -10.16
N GLU A 152 -5.67 14.16 -11.34
CA GLU A 152 -6.38 14.31 -12.62
C GLU A 152 -7.58 13.35 -12.70
N ALA A 153 -7.38 12.10 -12.28
CA ALA A 153 -8.43 11.09 -12.26
C ALA A 153 -9.56 11.43 -11.29
N CYS A 154 -9.25 12.01 -10.12
CA CYS A 154 -10.22 12.53 -9.16
C CYS A 154 -11.19 13.52 -9.82
N SER A 155 -10.63 14.46 -10.60
CA SER A 155 -11.43 15.45 -11.32
C SER A 155 -12.21 14.83 -12.48
N PHE A 156 -11.58 13.90 -13.21
CA PHE A 156 -12.16 13.27 -14.40
C PHE A 156 -13.34 12.32 -14.10
N PHE A 157 -13.28 11.62 -12.96
CA PHE A 157 -14.28 10.67 -12.49
C PHE A 157 -15.13 11.19 -11.32
N ALA A 158 -15.17 12.50 -11.06
CA ALA A 158 -15.86 13.09 -9.91
C ALA A 158 -17.36 12.71 -9.79
N ASP A 159 -18.00 12.44 -10.93
CA ASP A 159 -19.39 12.05 -11.11
C ASP A 159 -19.63 10.52 -11.07
N VAL A 160 -18.59 9.72 -10.87
CA VAL A 160 -18.65 8.25 -10.82
C VAL A 160 -18.22 7.75 -9.44
N GLU A 161 -19.16 7.72 -8.49
CA GLU A 161 -18.88 7.46 -7.07
C GLU A 161 -18.04 6.19 -6.79
N PRO A 162 -18.26 5.03 -7.45
CA PRO A 162 -17.43 3.83 -7.24
C PRO A 162 -15.95 4.01 -7.62
N VAL A 163 -15.64 5.00 -8.45
CA VAL A 163 -14.27 5.36 -8.87
C VAL A 163 -13.76 6.57 -8.08
N ALA A 164 -14.60 7.58 -7.89
CA ALA A 164 -14.25 8.82 -7.19
C ALA A 164 -13.86 8.59 -5.73
N ARG A 165 -14.56 7.70 -5.00
CA ARG A 165 -14.28 7.46 -3.58
C ARG A 165 -12.86 6.89 -3.34
N PRO A 166 -12.44 5.79 -4.00
CA PRO A 166 -11.07 5.30 -3.91
C PRO A 166 -10.01 6.34 -4.29
N LEU A 167 -10.25 7.12 -5.36
CA LEU A 167 -9.31 8.14 -5.82
C LEU A 167 -9.13 9.27 -4.81
N ARG A 168 -10.24 9.77 -4.22
CA ARG A 168 -10.18 10.80 -3.17
C ARG A 168 -9.32 10.35 -1.99
N LEU A 169 -9.50 9.10 -1.56
CA LEU A 169 -8.70 8.54 -0.47
C LEU A 169 -7.21 8.46 -0.81
N LEU A 170 -6.86 8.03 -2.03
CA LEU A 170 -5.47 8.01 -2.50
C LEU A 170 -4.86 9.44 -2.50
N GLY A 171 -5.64 10.44 -2.91
CA GLY A 171 -5.23 11.85 -2.81
C GLY A 171 -5.06 12.33 -1.37
N GLU A 172 -5.98 11.96 -0.47
CA GLU A 172 -5.93 12.32 0.96
C GLU A 172 -4.66 11.79 1.65
N ILE A 173 -4.15 10.62 1.27
CA ILE A 173 -2.90 10.05 1.81
C ILE A 173 -1.64 10.47 1.05
N GLY A 174 -1.74 11.49 0.19
CA GLY A 174 -0.59 12.08 -0.50
C GLY A 174 -0.07 11.26 -1.68
N LEU A 175 -0.92 10.48 -2.36
CA LEU A 175 -0.59 9.76 -3.59
C LEU A 175 -1.14 10.42 -4.86
N GLY A 176 -1.54 11.69 -4.77
CA GLY A 176 -2.14 12.47 -5.87
C GLY A 176 -1.29 12.48 -7.16
N TYR A 177 0.03 12.46 -7.02
CA TYR A 177 0.99 12.52 -8.12
C TYR A 177 1.20 11.19 -8.88
N LEU A 178 0.78 10.06 -8.31
CA LEU A 178 1.00 8.75 -8.94
C LEU A 178 0.07 8.54 -10.13
N ARG A 179 0.58 7.92 -11.19
CA ARG A 179 -0.26 7.53 -12.34
C ARG A 179 -1.05 6.26 -12.03
N LEU A 180 -2.29 6.17 -12.51
CA LEU A 180 -3.15 5.00 -12.31
C LEU A 180 -2.50 3.69 -12.82
N GLY A 181 -1.83 3.77 -13.96
CA GLY A 181 -1.13 2.66 -14.61
C GLY A 181 0.33 2.48 -14.22
N GLN A 182 0.85 3.25 -13.24
CA GLN A 182 2.25 3.17 -12.81
C GLN A 182 2.58 1.74 -12.33
N PRO A 183 3.56 1.06 -12.96
CA PRO A 183 3.97 -0.28 -12.57
C PRO A 183 4.32 -0.38 -11.08
N ALA A 184 3.92 -1.47 -10.44
CA ALA A 184 4.22 -1.73 -9.03
C ALA A 184 5.73 -1.80 -8.75
N THR A 185 6.52 -2.18 -9.75
CA THR A 185 7.98 -2.25 -9.69
C THR A 185 8.65 -0.87 -9.67
N GLU A 186 7.94 0.19 -10.04
CA GLU A 186 8.42 1.58 -10.01
C GLU A 186 8.01 2.32 -8.74
N LEU A 187 7.25 1.68 -7.84
CA LEU A 187 6.80 2.28 -6.59
C LEU A 187 7.84 2.11 -5.50
N SER A 188 8.06 3.17 -4.72
CA SER A 188 8.82 3.11 -3.47
C SER A 188 8.09 2.26 -2.42
N GLY A 189 8.82 1.79 -1.41
CA GLY A 189 8.25 1.05 -0.28
C GLY A 189 7.12 1.82 0.42
N GLY A 190 7.32 3.11 0.68
CA GLY A 190 6.32 3.99 1.31
C GLY A 190 5.10 4.28 0.42
N GLU A 191 5.25 4.34 -0.90
CA GLU A 191 4.10 4.42 -1.82
C GLU A 191 3.30 3.11 -1.82
N ALA A 192 3.98 1.97 -1.91
CA ALA A 192 3.36 0.65 -1.84
C ALA A 192 2.58 0.46 -0.53
N GLN A 193 3.19 0.84 0.60
CA GLN A 193 2.57 0.78 1.92
C GLN A 193 1.30 1.65 2.00
N ARG A 194 1.37 2.90 1.52
CA ARG A 194 0.20 3.81 1.49
C ARG A 194 -0.92 3.29 0.58
N ILE A 195 -0.60 2.66 -0.56
CA ILE A 195 -1.61 2.03 -1.43
C ILE A 195 -2.32 0.87 -0.71
N LYS A 196 -1.57 0.03 0.03
CA LYS A 196 -2.15 -1.04 0.86
C LYS A 196 -3.11 -0.47 1.90
N LEU A 197 -2.67 0.55 2.62
CA LEU A 197 -3.50 1.22 3.62
C LEU A 197 -4.76 1.83 3.00
N ALA A 198 -4.66 2.49 1.84
CA ALA A 198 -5.80 3.04 1.11
C ALA A 198 -6.83 1.95 0.79
N THR A 199 -6.36 0.80 0.35
CA THR A 199 -7.20 -0.34 -0.02
C THR A 199 -7.96 -0.88 1.19
N GLU A 200 -7.33 -0.89 2.36
CA GLU A 200 -7.95 -1.29 3.61
C GLU A 200 -8.96 -0.25 4.13
N LEU A 201 -8.62 1.03 4.07
CA LEU A 201 -9.52 2.15 4.41
C LEU A 201 -10.79 2.19 3.54
N GLN A 202 -10.75 1.67 2.31
CA GLN A 202 -11.93 1.57 1.44
C GLN A 202 -12.93 0.50 1.88
N ARG A 203 -12.47 -0.55 2.57
CA ARG A 203 -13.31 -1.67 2.97
C ARG A 203 -14.32 -1.22 4.03
N SER A 204 -15.56 -1.72 3.93
CA SER A 204 -16.56 -1.50 4.96
C SER A 204 -16.12 -2.20 6.24
N GLN A 205 -15.63 -1.41 7.21
CA GLN A 205 -15.11 -1.93 8.47
C GLN A 205 -16.26 -2.39 9.36
N ARG A 206 -16.12 -3.56 9.98
CA ARG A 206 -17.04 -4.08 11.00
C ARG A 206 -16.39 -4.01 12.38
N GLY A 207 -15.72 -2.90 12.69
CA GLY A 207 -14.86 -2.76 13.88
C GLY A 207 -13.89 -3.95 14.05
N HIS A 208 -13.27 -4.06 15.23
CA HIS A 208 -12.63 -5.31 15.68
C HIS A 208 -11.49 -5.83 14.77
N THR A 209 -10.89 -4.95 13.97
CA THR A 209 -9.71 -5.25 13.15
C THR A 209 -8.49 -4.67 13.83
N LEU A 210 -7.42 -5.47 13.93
CA LEU A 210 -6.11 -5.02 14.37
C LEU A 210 -5.25 -4.71 13.15
N TYR A 211 -4.84 -3.46 13.01
CA TYR A 211 -3.88 -3.00 12.01
C TYR A 211 -2.49 -2.93 12.65
N VAL A 212 -1.50 -3.52 12.01
CA VAL A 212 -0.09 -3.43 12.42
C VAL A 212 0.70 -2.80 11.29
N LEU A 213 1.27 -1.63 11.53
CA LEU A 213 2.03 -0.85 10.55
C LEU A 213 3.49 -0.72 11.00
N ASP A 214 4.39 -0.96 10.06
CA ASP A 214 5.83 -0.87 10.27
C ASP A 214 6.35 0.44 9.66
N GLU A 215 6.72 1.40 10.51
CA GLU A 215 7.22 2.74 10.16
C GLU A 215 6.47 3.43 9.00
N PRO A 216 5.15 3.65 9.13
CA PRO A 216 4.33 4.19 8.04
C PRO A 216 4.68 5.63 7.66
N THR A 217 5.37 6.39 8.52
CA THR A 217 5.81 7.77 8.20
C THR A 217 7.19 7.85 7.58
N THR A 218 7.94 6.75 7.49
CA THR A 218 9.30 6.75 6.97
C THR A 218 9.37 7.22 5.52
N GLY A 219 10.24 8.21 5.27
CA GLY A 219 10.44 8.82 3.96
C GLY A 219 9.33 9.77 3.51
N LEU A 220 8.34 10.06 4.36
CA LEU A 220 7.30 11.04 4.05
C LEU A 220 7.71 12.47 4.41
N HIS A 221 7.25 13.42 3.60
CA HIS A 221 7.28 14.82 3.99
C HIS A 221 6.38 15.04 5.21
N ALA A 222 6.72 16.03 6.05
CA ALA A 222 6.00 16.32 7.29
C ALA A 222 4.47 16.41 7.12
N SER A 223 4.02 17.14 6.09
CA SER A 223 2.60 17.29 5.77
C SER A 223 1.90 15.99 5.34
N ASP A 224 2.64 15.07 4.71
CA ASP A 224 2.07 13.80 4.25
C ASP A 224 1.99 12.79 5.40
N ALA A 225 2.95 12.83 6.32
CA ALA A 225 2.88 12.11 7.58
C ALA A 225 1.65 12.57 8.39
N ASP A 226 1.40 13.87 8.51
CA ASP A 226 0.23 14.39 9.23
C ASP A 226 -1.09 13.92 8.59
N ARG A 227 -1.17 13.96 7.25
CA ARG A 227 -2.32 13.42 6.50
C ARG A 227 -2.55 11.94 6.74
N LEU A 228 -1.47 11.16 6.79
CA LEU A 228 -1.52 9.73 7.07
C LEU A 228 -2.03 9.45 8.48
N LEU A 229 -1.52 10.16 9.48
CA LEU A 229 -1.94 10.03 10.88
C LEU A 229 -3.43 10.34 11.04
N VAL A 230 -3.97 11.36 10.36
CA VAL A 230 -5.42 11.64 10.34
C VAL A 230 -6.23 10.42 9.86
N GLN A 231 -5.75 9.68 8.85
CA GLN A 231 -6.45 8.49 8.37
C GLN A 231 -6.34 7.29 9.32
N LEU A 232 -5.20 7.14 10.01
CA LEU A 232 -5.04 6.11 11.03
C LEU A 232 -6.00 6.36 12.20
N GLN A 233 -6.19 7.62 12.58
CA GLN A 233 -7.08 8.00 13.66
C GLN A 233 -8.55 7.71 13.30
N ARG A 234 -8.95 7.92 12.04
CA ARG A 234 -10.26 7.47 11.53
C ARG A 234 -10.47 5.95 11.63
N LEU A 235 -9.41 5.14 11.49
CA LEU A 235 -9.53 3.68 11.72
C LEU A 235 -9.84 3.39 13.19
N VAL A 236 -9.18 4.08 14.11
CA VAL A 236 -9.43 3.94 15.55
C VAL A 236 -10.87 4.37 15.90
N GLU A 237 -11.31 5.53 15.39
CA GLU A 237 -12.67 6.07 15.59
C GLU A 237 -13.78 5.14 15.09
N THR A 238 -13.49 4.29 14.09
CA THR A 238 -14.43 3.27 13.58
C THR A 238 -14.41 1.96 14.37
N GLY A 239 -13.75 1.93 15.53
CA GLY A 239 -13.72 0.79 16.45
C GLY A 239 -12.67 -0.26 16.12
N ASN A 240 -11.61 0.13 15.41
CA ASN A 240 -10.45 -0.73 15.14
C ASN A 240 -9.29 -0.38 16.09
N THR A 241 -8.29 -1.26 16.13
CA THR A 241 -7.04 -1.01 16.86
C THR A 241 -5.92 -0.83 15.85
N VAL A 242 -5.11 0.20 16.03
CA VAL A 242 -3.95 0.48 15.17
C VAL A 242 -2.71 0.43 16.04
N VAL A 243 -1.79 -0.48 15.72
CA VAL A 243 -0.47 -0.59 16.34
C VAL A 243 0.54 -0.15 15.30
N VAL A 244 1.38 0.80 15.67
CA VAL A 244 2.38 1.38 14.78
C VAL A 244 3.76 1.28 15.42
N ILE A 245 4.73 0.80 14.65
CA ILE A 245 6.15 0.92 14.99
C ILE A 245 6.62 2.25 14.40
N GLU A 246 7.09 3.17 15.25
CA GLU A 246 7.47 4.52 14.80
C GLU A 246 8.70 5.05 15.52
N HIS A 247 9.39 5.92 14.80
CA HIS A 247 10.50 6.72 15.31
C HIS A 247 10.23 8.22 15.18
N ASP A 248 9.19 8.63 14.45
CA ASP A 248 8.77 10.04 14.40
C ASP A 248 7.98 10.42 15.66
N MET A 249 8.56 11.27 16.49
CA MET A 249 7.93 11.72 17.74
C MET A 249 6.62 12.48 17.51
N ARG A 250 6.42 13.09 16.34
CA ARG A 250 5.14 13.74 15.99
C ARG A 250 4.00 12.73 15.91
N ALA A 251 4.29 11.52 15.44
CA ALA A 251 3.34 10.42 15.46
C ALA A 251 3.16 9.86 16.88
N VAL A 252 4.27 9.65 17.60
CA VAL A 252 4.26 9.07 18.96
C VAL A 252 3.44 9.92 19.94
N VAL A 253 3.57 11.26 19.91
CA VAL A 253 2.80 12.13 20.81
C VAL A 253 1.29 12.16 20.53
N GLN A 254 0.87 11.74 19.33
CA GLN A 254 -0.54 11.66 18.94
C GLN A 254 -1.17 10.30 19.29
N ALA A 255 -0.39 9.33 19.77
CA ALA A 255 -0.89 8.03 20.17
C ALA A 255 -1.62 8.09 21.52
N ASP A 256 -2.68 7.30 21.66
CA ASP A 256 -3.39 7.14 22.94
C ASP A 256 -2.54 6.38 23.97
N TRP A 257 -1.68 5.49 23.49
CA TRP A 257 -0.81 4.63 24.30
C TRP A 257 0.52 4.38 23.59
N VAL A 258 1.61 4.43 24.35
CA VAL A 258 2.98 4.21 23.88
C VAL A 258 3.60 3.07 24.67
N MET A 259 4.30 2.19 23.97
CA MET A 259 5.14 1.14 24.57
C MET A 259 6.58 1.37 24.12
N ASP A 260 7.45 1.69 25.06
CA ASP A 260 8.87 1.94 24.81
C ASP A 260 9.69 0.67 25.05
N ILE A 261 10.43 0.24 24.03
CA ILE A 261 11.23 -0.99 24.05
C ILE A 261 12.71 -0.63 24.09
N GLY A 262 13.45 -1.26 24.99
CA GLY A 262 14.88 -0.97 25.19
C GLY A 262 15.48 -1.79 26.34
N PRO A 263 16.38 -1.20 27.16
CA PRO A 263 16.97 0.16 27.07
C PRO A 263 18.06 0.30 25.97
N GLY A 264 18.62 -0.81 25.50
CA GLY A 264 19.58 -0.88 24.40
C GLY A 264 19.03 -1.65 23.20
N ALA A 265 19.93 -2.06 22.30
CA ALA A 265 19.62 -2.91 21.15
C ALA A 265 20.31 -4.28 21.30
N GLY A 266 19.88 -5.27 20.52
CA GLY A 266 20.44 -6.63 20.59
C GLY A 266 20.27 -7.24 21.98
N HIS A 267 21.36 -7.75 22.56
CA HIS A 267 21.35 -8.37 23.89
C HIS A 267 21.01 -7.41 25.04
N GLU A 268 21.14 -6.09 24.82
CA GLU A 268 20.81 -5.06 25.82
C GLU A 268 19.36 -4.53 25.66
N GLY A 269 18.60 -5.07 24.70
CA GLY A 269 17.24 -4.66 24.38
C GLY A 269 16.17 -5.70 24.71
N GLY A 270 14.98 -5.52 24.11
CA GLY A 270 13.89 -6.48 24.18
C GLY A 270 13.02 -6.41 25.44
N ASN A 271 13.26 -5.43 26.32
CA ASN A 271 12.45 -5.23 27.52
C ASN A 271 11.50 -4.04 27.33
N LEU A 272 10.32 -4.14 27.92
CA LEU A 272 9.40 -3.01 28.06
C LEU A 272 9.95 -2.06 29.12
N VAL A 273 10.43 -0.90 28.71
CA VAL A 273 11.06 0.10 29.59
C VAL A 273 10.00 1.02 30.19
N ALA A 274 9.03 1.43 29.37
CA ALA A 274 7.93 2.27 29.78
C ALA A 274 6.67 1.93 28.97
N GLU A 275 5.51 2.07 29.60
CA GLU A 275 4.22 2.05 28.91
C GLU A 275 3.27 3.07 29.55
N GLY A 276 2.36 3.62 28.74
CA GLY A 276 1.39 4.60 29.21
C GLY A 276 0.99 5.58 28.12
N THR A 277 0.29 6.64 28.50
CA THR A 277 0.09 7.79 27.61
C THR A 277 1.44 8.46 27.29
N PRO A 278 1.56 9.21 26.18
CA PRO A 278 2.80 9.94 25.87
C PRO A 278 3.30 10.82 27.03
N ALA A 279 2.39 11.46 27.76
CA ALA A 279 2.71 12.28 28.92
C ALA A 279 3.24 11.47 30.11
N GLN A 280 2.80 10.22 30.30
CA GLN A 280 3.32 9.33 31.34
C GLN A 280 4.72 8.83 30.96
N VAL A 281 4.88 8.36 29.72
CA VAL A 281 6.17 7.85 29.21
C VAL A 281 7.23 8.95 29.23
N SER A 282 6.87 10.21 28.95
CA SER A 282 7.82 11.33 28.95
C SER A 282 8.46 11.63 30.31
N GLN A 283 7.95 11.05 31.41
CA GLN A 283 8.47 11.23 32.77
C GLN A 283 9.35 10.07 33.25
N VAL A 284 9.50 9.00 32.45
CA VAL A 284 10.28 7.82 32.84
C VAL A 284 11.77 8.06 32.56
N CYS A 285 12.58 8.08 33.62
CA CYS A 285 14.02 8.39 33.54
C CYS A 285 14.82 7.32 32.77
N GLU A 286 14.40 6.07 32.85
CA GLU A 286 15.05 4.92 32.22
C GLU A 286 14.78 4.83 30.70
N SER A 287 13.74 5.52 30.23
CA SER A 287 13.36 5.54 28.81
C SER A 287 14.27 6.47 28.01
N ARG A 288 14.90 5.94 26.96
CA ARG A 288 15.66 6.75 25.99
C ARG A 288 14.75 7.63 25.13
N THR A 289 13.49 7.24 24.99
CA THR A 289 12.47 7.91 24.17
C THR A 289 11.83 9.08 24.93
N ALA A 290 11.73 9.00 26.26
CA ALA A 290 11.09 10.00 27.11
C ALA A 290 11.55 11.46 26.89
N PRO A 291 12.85 11.79 26.79
CA PRO A 291 13.29 13.17 26.57
C PRO A 291 12.82 13.76 25.23
N PHE A 292 12.67 12.91 24.21
CA PHE A 292 12.22 13.32 22.88
C PHE A 292 10.71 13.53 22.85
N ILE A 293 9.94 12.65 23.50
CA ILE A 293 8.51 12.83 23.72
C ILE A 293 8.25 14.12 24.51
N ALA A 294 8.98 14.35 25.60
CA ALA A 294 8.84 15.56 26.43
C ALA A 294 9.08 16.85 25.63
N ARG A 295 10.09 16.84 24.76
CA ARG A 295 10.38 17.97 23.86
C ARG A 295 9.25 18.19 22.88
N GLU A 296 8.71 17.13 22.30
CA GLU A 296 7.67 17.22 21.29
C GLU A 296 6.32 17.66 21.89
N LEU A 297 5.96 17.18 23.08
CA LEU A 297 4.78 17.65 23.84
C LEU A 297 4.85 19.13 24.22
N SER A 298 6.07 19.68 24.35
CA SER A 298 6.27 21.10 24.67
C SER A 298 6.13 22.02 23.46
N ARG A 299 6.07 21.47 22.23
CA ARG A 299 5.86 22.24 21.02
C ARG A 299 4.37 22.56 20.87
N ASN A 300 4.05 23.84 20.90
CA ASN A 300 2.72 24.31 20.51
C ASN A 300 2.61 24.25 18.99
N TRP A 301 1.73 23.38 18.50
CA TRP A 301 1.31 23.27 17.10
C TRP A 301 0.10 24.16 16.83
#